data_AF-A0A2V6FDS1-F1
#
_entry.id   AF-A0A2V6FDS1-F1
#
_cell.length_a   1.000
_cell.length_b   1.000
_cell.length_c   1.000
_cell.angle_alpha   90.00
_cell.angle_beta   90.00
_cell.angle_gamma   90.00
#
_symmetry.space_group_name_H-M   'P 1'
#
loop_
_entity.id
_entity.type
_entity.pdbx_description
1 polymer ?
#
loop_
_entity_poly.entity_id
_entity_poly.type
_entity_poly.pdbx_seq_one_letter_code
_entity_poly.pdbx_strand_id
1 'polypeptide(L)'
;MPSKEQRPHPRRRHRRLVWIVAILAALVVIVVLLPRREGAMNQWMAHMRAKGEKFTFEELALSRTPQTNNIMDLIESAASRFKSLERARAAQPARVGYPFIKKRETNISTKVVGWAETNLYGAKGWRLDWEVFGTEAEKLQDIVRDLRAALENPPSDTGMDYSQPNSRLNFAAKREVAQSLFDLILYELHRGDLTNAHDNLRALMGMALLHSEDGTVVGQMIRSAIMGLTVDAIWETLQANRWSSDQLAALQDELARFSIFNELATAFQVERARCLRFFQVFRQDPMGNASLIGAPGFGLFDRIPSFLWQRLWSEQDGLLYLQVMQGGIDCLRELDRTRSFDKAAPVATSAYDRLERELRTPLPYRYWWSSLTIPNYKSAAERAVKNETRRQLAIAAIAISRYQLRHARLPDTLSDLTPEFLPELPVDFYNGQPLRYRPASDGSFILYSVGANFRDDGGDGTNDLVWPKPIWSANTSK
;
A
#
# COMPACT_ATOMS: atom_id res chain seq x y z
N MET A 1 -68.15 23.07 52.11
CA MET A 1 -67.49 23.95 51.12
C MET A 1 -66.14 23.36 50.74
N PRO A 2 -65.73 23.40 49.46
CA PRO A 2 -64.77 22.48 48.86
C PRO A 2 -63.31 22.92 48.98
N SER A 3 -62.43 21.95 48.75
CA SER A 3 -60.97 22.01 48.76
C SER A 3 -60.40 23.07 47.80
N LYS A 4 -59.59 23.99 48.34
CA LYS A 4 -58.74 24.87 47.52
C LYS A 4 -57.49 24.11 47.09
N GLU A 5 -57.48 23.71 45.82
CA GLU A 5 -56.26 23.40 45.06
C GLU A 5 -55.15 24.43 45.35
N GLN A 6 -54.08 24.00 46.03
CA GLN A 6 -52.84 24.76 46.09
C GLN A 6 -52.18 24.71 44.72
N ARG A 7 -52.48 25.71 43.88
CA ARG A 7 -51.66 26.01 42.70
C ARG A 7 -50.23 26.31 43.18
N PRO A 8 -49.19 25.64 42.63
CA PRO A 8 -47.83 25.84 43.11
C PRO A 8 -47.39 27.29 42.87
N HIS A 9 -46.91 27.95 43.94
CA HIS A 9 -46.46 29.33 43.93
C HIS A 9 -45.41 29.57 42.82
N PRO A 10 -45.61 30.59 41.93
CA PRO A 10 -44.82 30.78 40.72
C PRO A 10 -43.32 31.04 40.97
N ARG A 11 -42.95 31.52 42.16
CA ARG A 11 -41.57 31.89 42.50
C ARG A 11 -40.60 30.70 42.64
N ARG A 12 -41.05 29.50 43.05
CA ARG A 12 -40.18 28.30 43.18
C ARG A 12 -39.91 27.61 41.84
N ARG A 13 -40.90 27.57 40.94
CA ARG A 13 -40.72 27.07 39.56
C ARG A 13 -39.81 28.00 38.76
N HIS A 14 -39.96 29.32 38.94
CA HIS A 14 -39.11 30.31 38.28
C HIS A 14 -37.63 30.17 38.68
N ARG A 15 -37.31 30.00 39.97
CA ARG A 15 -35.92 29.78 40.43
C ARG A 15 -35.29 28.49 39.89
N ARG A 16 -36.04 27.39 39.80
CA ARG A 16 -35.53 26.12 39.21
C ARG A 16 -35.30 26.26 37.70
N LEU A 17 -36.18 26.95 37.00
CA LEU A 17 -36.02 27.24 35.57
C LEU A 17 -34.77 28.09 35.31
N VAL A 18 -34.53 29.10 36.16
CA VAL A 18 -33.34 29.97 36.06
C VAL A 18 -32.03 29.16 36.26
N TRP A 19 -31.98 28.20 37.19
CA TRP A 19 -30.81 27.33 37.36
C TRP A 19 -30.60 26.33 36.22
N ILE A 20 -31.68 25.75 35.68
CA ILE A 20 -31.60 24.84 34.53
C ILE A 20 -31.11 25.60 33.28
N VAL A 21 -31.60 26.82 33.07
CA VAL A 21 -31.14 27.69 31.97
C VAL A 21 -29.70 28.14 32.18
N ALA A 22 -29.27 28.44 33.42
CA ALA A 22 -27.88 28.80 33.72
C ALA A 22 -26.90 27.63 33.52
N ILE A 23 -27.30 26.40 33.85
CA ILE A 23 -26.49 25.18 33.62
C ILE A 23 -26.41 24.87 32.11
N LEU A 24 -27.51 25.01 31.38
CA LEU A 24 -27.51 24.88 29.91
C LEU A 24 -26.68 25.98 29.23
N ALA A 25 -26.74 27.22 29.72
CA ALA A 25 -25.91 28.32 29.24
C ALA A 25 -24.42 28.09 29.52
N ALA A 26 -24.05 27.55 30.68
CA ALA A 26 -22.67 27.18 31.00
C ALA A 26 -22.16 25.99 30.16
N LEU A 27 -23.02 24.99 29.89
CA LEU A 27 -22.70 23.88 28.99
C LEU A 27 -22.49 24.37 27.55
N VAL A 28 -23.32 25.31 27.07
CA VAL A 28 -23.16 25.92 25.74
C VAL A 28 -21.90 26.79 25.66
N VAL A 29 -21.57 27.54 26.72
CA VAL A 29 -20.33 28.33 26.81
C VAL A 29 -19.08 27.44 26.78
N ILE A 30 -19.10 26.27 27.42
CA ILE A 30 -18.03 25.25 27.34
C ILE A 30 -17.95 24.61 25.93
N VAL A 31 -19.10 24.42 25.28
CA VAL A 31 -19.22 23.89 23.90
C VAL A 31 -18.76 24.93 22.84
N VAL A 32 -18.77 26.23 23.18
CA VAL A 32 -18.40 27.37 22.30
C VAL A 32 -16.98 27.90 22.55
N LEU A 33 -16.37 27.68 23.72
CA LEU A 33 -15.09 28.30 24.13
C LEU A 33 -13.80 27.50 23.90
N LEU A 34 -13.81 26.31 23.30
CA LEU A 34 -12.56 25.82 22.69
C LEU A 34 -12.33 26.65 21.42
N PRO A 35 -11.19 27.36 21.32
CA PRO A 35 -11.11 28.57 20.49
C PRO A 35 -11.41 28.26 19.02
N ARG A 36 -12.43 28.93 18.49
CA ARG A 36 -12.56 29.23 17.06
C ARG A 36 -11.29 29.98 16.65
N ARG A 37 -10.31 29.25 16.13
CA ARG A 37 -9.20 29.88 15.42
C ARG A 37 -9.61 30.02 13.97
N GLU A 38 -10.57 30.91 13.71
CA GLU A 38 -10.93 31.27 12.34
C GLU A 38 -9.67 31.69 11.60
N GLY A 39 -9.43 31.08 10.43
CA GLY A 39 -8.22 31.30 9.65
C GLY A 39 -6.98 30.52 10.11
N ALA A 40 -7.03 29.68 11.14
CA ALA A 40 -5.87 28.86 11.53
C ALA A 40 -5.43 27.90 10.43
N MET A 41 -6.38 27.34 9.67
CA MET A 41 -6.06 26.49 8.52
C MET A 41 -5.27 27.29 7.47
N ASN A 42 -5.74 28.51 7.14
CA ASN A 42 -5.07 29.39 6.18
C ASN A 42 -3.70 29.88 6.67
N GLN A 43 -3.58 30.24 7.95
CA GLN A 43 -2.31 30.64 8.56
C GLN A 43 -1.29 29.49 8.51
N TRP A 44 -1.72 28.28 8.85
CA TRP A 44 -0.87 27.10 8.78
C TRP A 44 -0.47 26.78 7.33
N MET A 45 -1.40 26.84 6.37
CA MET A 45 -1.08 26.65 4.95
C MET A 45 -0.10 27.72 4.43
N ALA A 46 -0.26 28.99 4.82
CA ALA A 46 0.66 30.05 4.43
C ALA A 46 2.07 29.82 4.98
N HIS A 47 2.17 29.40 6.25
CA HIS A 47 3.44 29.00 6.86
C HIS A 47 4.10 27.83 6.13
N MET A 48 3.33 26.82 5.75
CA MET A 48 3.85 25.65 5.03
C MET A 48 4.22 25.98 3.58
N ARG A 49 3.47 26.85 2.90
CA ARG A 49 3.85 27.38 1.57
C ARG A 49 5.20 28.11 1.61
N ALA A 50 5.48 28.85 2.68
CA ALA A 50 6.79 29.49 2.86
C ALA A 50 7.93 28.47 2.99
N LYS A 51 7.62 27.21 3.35
CA LYS A 51 8.56 26.08 3.35
C LYS A 51 8.57 25.29 2.04
N GLY A 52 7.84 25.73 1.02
CA GLY A 52 7.76 25.08 -0.30
C GLY A 52 6.62 24.06 -0.45
N GLU A 53 5.72 23.93 0.52
CA GLU A 53 4.58 23.02 0.40
C GLU A 53 3.53 23.51 -0.59
N LYS A 54 2.87 22.54 -1.22
CA LYS A 54 1.82 22.75 -2.23
C LYS A 54 0.51 22.12 -1.77
N PHE A 55 -0.59 22.82 -2.02
CA PHE A 55 -1.93 22.52 -1.52
C PHE A 55 -3.00 22.54 -2.62
N THR A 56 -2.69 23.04 -3.82
CA THR A 56 -3.61 22.99 -4.97
C THR A 56 -3.04 22.20 -6.14
N PHE A 57 -3.91 21.77 -7.06
CA PHE A 57 -3.48 21.05 -8.26
C PHE A 57 -2.64 21.91 -9.20
N GLU A 58 -2.90 23.23 -9.24
CA GLU A 58 -2.12 24.20 -10.02
C GLU A 58 -0.69 24.31 -9.46
N GLU A 59 -0.56 24.39 -8.13
CA GLU A 59 0.74 24.42 -7.46
C GLU A 59 1.52 23.11 -7.70
N LEU A 60 0.83 21.97 -7.70
CA LEU A 60 1.39 20.64 -7.99
C LEU A 60 1.72 20.41 -9.47
N ALA A 61 1.34 21.34 -10.37
CA ALA A 61 1.58 21.24 -11.81
C ALA A 61 1.07 19.92 -12.43
N LEU A 62 -0.02 19.35 -11.90
CA LEU A 62 -0.64 18.18 -12.51
C LEU A 62 -1.20 18.58 -13.88
N SER A 63 -0.67 17.97 -14.95
CA SER A 63 -1.15 18.22 -16.31
C SER A 63 -2.63 17.87 -16.39
N ARG A 64 -3.43 18.81 -16.92
CA ARG A 64 -4.89 18.63 -17.03
C ARG A 64 -5.32 17.95 -18.32
N THR A 65 -4.38 17.58 -19.19
CA THR A 65 -4.69 16.83 -20.42
C THR A 65 -4.68 15.34 -20.10
N PRO A 66 -5.84 14.65 -20.10
CA PRO A 66 -5.88 13.21 -19.98
C PRO A 66 -5.13 12.64 -21.18
N GLN A 67 -3.95 12.05 -20.95
CA GLN A 67 -3.46 11.08 -21.91
C GLN A 67 -4.32 9.84 -21.69
N THR A 68 -5.31 9.63 -22.58
CA THR A 68 -6.09 8.39 -22.56
C THR A 68 -5.13 7.24 -22.72
N ASN A 69 -5.03 6.42 -21.67
CA ASN A 69 -4.05 5.37 -21.65
C ASN A 69 -4.64 4.10 -22.29
N ASN A 70 -4.34 3.88 -23.57
CA ASN A 70 -4.74 2.69 -24.31
C ASN A 70 -4.34 1.38 -23.61
N ILE A 71 -3.35 1.40 -22.70
CA ILE A 71 -2.96 0.21 -21.93
C ILE A 71 -4.03 -0.24 -20.95
N MET A 72 -4.88 0.67 -20.44
CA MET A 72 -5.91 0.28 -19.47
C MET A 72 -7.01 -0.55 -20.14
N ASP A 73 -7.39 -0.22 -21.37
CA ASP A 73 -8.31 -1.05 -22.16
C ASP A 73 -7.74 -2.45 -22.38
N LEU A 74 -6.43 -2.54 -22.66
CA LEU A 74 -5.72 -3.82 -22.78
C LEU A 74 -5.71 -4.59 -21.45
N ILE A 75 -5.43 -3.93 -20.33
CA ILE A 75 -5.43 -4.54 -18.99
C ILE A 75 -6.82 -5.05 -18.61
N GLU A 76 -7.87 -4.29 -18.90
CA GLU A 76 -9.24 -4.71 -18.59
C GLU A 76 -9.70 -5.88 -19.47
N SER A 77 -9.35 -5.84 -20.76
CA SER A 77 -9.55 -6.95 -21.69
C SER A 77 -8.81 -8.21 -21.22
N ALA A 78 -7.54 -8.07 -20.84
CA ALA A 78 -6.72 -9.16 -20.32
C ALA A 78 -7.27 -9.74 -19.02
N ALA A 79 -7.61 -8.89 -18.05
CA ALA A 79 -8.22 -9.31 -16.78
C ALA A 79 -9.51 -10.10 -17.01
N SER A 80 -10.33 -9.70 -17.99
CA SER A 80 -11.54 -10.44 -18.35
C SER A 80 -11.22 -11.81 -18.96
N ARG A 81 -10.24 -11.89 -19.86
CA ARG A 81 -9.82 -13.15 -20.50
C ARG A 81 -9.15 -14.12 -19.52
N PHE A 82 -8.32 -13.60 -18.60
CA PHE A 82 -7.60 -14.39 -17.60
C PHE A 82 -8.51 -15.07 -16.58
N LYS A 83 -9.78 -14.68 -16.46
CA LYS A 83 -10.78 -15.46 -15.70
C LYS A 83 -10.91 -16.91 -16.18
N SER A 84 -10.48 -17.24 -17.41
CA SER A 84 -10.43 -18.64 -17.85
C SER A 84 -9.34 -19.45 -17.15
N LEU A 85 -8.19 -18.84 -16.81
CA LEU A 85 -7.14 -19.45 -15.99
C LEU A 85 -7.67 -19.79 -14.59
N GLU A 86 -8.62 -19.00 -14.06
CA GLU A 86 -9.26 -19.33 -12.79
C GLU A 86 -10.08 -20.62 -12.86
N ARG A 87 -10.59 -21.01 -14.03
CA ARG A 87 -11.34 -22.26 -14.18
C ARG A 87 -10.44 -23.49 -14.09
N ALA A 88 -9.16 -23.37 -14.46
CA ALA A 88 -8.17 -24.42 -14.26
C ALA A 88 -7.90 -24.69 -12.76
N ARG A 89 -8.30 -23.78 -11.88
CA ARG A 89 -8.22 -23.90 -10.42
C ARG A 89 -9.39 -24.67 -9.79
N ALA A 90 -10.27 -25.34 -10.55
CA ALA A 90 -11.60 -25.73 -10.06
C ALA A 90 -11.83 -27.23 -9.74
N ALA A 91 -10.82 -28.09 -9.67
CA ALA A 91 -11.05 -29.52 -9.39
C ALA A 91 -11.26 -29.84 -7.88
N GLN A 92 -12.55 -29.85 -7.48
CA GLN A 92 -13.22 -30.37 -6.25
C GLN A 92 -12.83 -29.84 -4.84
N PRO A 93 -13.82 -29.71 -3.92
CA PRO A 93 -13.60 -29.21 -2.56
C PRO A 93 -13.36 -30.36 -1.58
N ALA A 94 -12.12 -30.55 -1.14
CA ALA A 94 -11.84 -31.27 0.09
C ALA A 94 -11.54 -30.25 1.19
N ARG A 95 -12.31 -30.33 2.28
CA ARG A 95 -12.08 -29.58 3.52
C ARG A 95 -10.63 -29.76 3.97
N VAL A 96 -9.87 -28.68 4.00
CA VAL A 96 -8.98 -28.16 5.05
C VAL A 96 -8.30 -26.93 4.44
N GLY A 97 -8.21 -25.85 5.22
CA GLY A 97 -8.12 -24.49 4.70
C GLY A 97 -6.74 -24.00 4.22
N TYR A 98 -6.80 -22.72 3.84
CA TYR A 98 -5.78 -21.66 3.86
C TYR A 98 -5.28 -21.17 2.50
N PRO A 99 -5.07 -19.83 2.33
CA PRO A 99 -4.72 -19.20 1.05
C PRO A 99 -3.46 -19.80 0.37
N PHE A 100 -3.21 -19.58 -0.95
CA PHE A 100 -1.89 -19.88 -1.61
C PHE A 100 -0.76 -19.26 -0.79
N ILE A 101 -1.15 -18.24 -0.01
CA ILE A 101 -0.48 -17.68 1.15
C ILE A 101 -1.21 -18.19 2.40
N LYS A 102 -0.69 -19.20 3.11
CA LYS A 102 -1.25 -19.64 4.39
C LYS A 102 -1.44 -18.40 5.29
N LYS A 103 -2.66 -18.15 5.77
CA LYS A 103 -2.98 -17.06 6.74
C LYS A 103 -2.39 -17.32 8.14
N ARG A 104 -1.35 -18.16 8.20
CA ARG A 104 -0.58 -18.60 9.36
C ARG A 104 0.86 -18.96 8.98
N GLU A 105 1.38 -18.42 7.87
CA GLU A 105 2.83 -18.21 7.74
C GLU A 105 3.10 -16.87 8.41
N THR A 106 3.12 -16.90 9.74
CA THR A 106 3.95 -15.97 10.50
C THR A 106 5.36 -16.21 9.99
N ASN A 107 5.74 -15.48 8.96
CA ASN A 107 7.11 -15.03 8.73
C ASN A 107 8.09 -16.24 8.74
N ILE A 108 8.06 -17.03 7.64
CA ILE A 108 8.75 -18.32 7.60
C ILE A 108 10.09 -18.14 6.90
N SER A 109 11.15 -18.52 7.59
CA SER A 109 12.51 -18.66 7.08
C SER A 109 12.65 -19.67 5.92
N THR A 110 11.56 -20.31 5.50
CA THR A 110 11.48 -21.33 4.46
C THR A 110 10.21 -21.17 3.60
N LYS A 111 10.28 -21.49 2.31
CA LYS A 111 9.15 -21.44 1.36
C LYS A 111 9.24 -22.60 0.37
N VAL A 112 8.11 -23.18 -0.03
CA VAL A 112 8.04 -24.27 -1.03
C VAL A 112 8.27 -23.71 -2.44
N VAL A 113 9.04 -24.43 -3.27
CA VAL A 113 9.26 -24.07 -4.68
C VAL A 113 8.03 -24.44 -5.50
N GLY A 114 7.21 -23.44 -5.85
CA GLY A 114 5.85 -23.68 -6.33
C GLY A 114 5.79 -24.41 -7.68
N TRP A 115 6.62 -24.00 -8.64
CA TRP A 115 6.65 -24.60 -9.97
C TRP A 115 7.20 -26.03 -9.99
N ALA A 116 7.90 -26.47 -8.94
CA ALA A 116 8.45 -27.81 -8.84
C ALA A 116 7.43 -28.83 -8.29
N GLU A 117 6.32 -28.37 -7.72
CA GLU A 117 5.31 -29.23 -7.14
C GLU A 117 4.49 -29.95 -8.23
N THR A 118 4.29 -31.25 -8.06
CA THR A 118 3.41 -32.04 -8.94
C THR A 118 1.99 -31.50 -8.93
N ASN A 119 1.52 -31.05 -7.76
CA ASN A 119 0.20 -30.48 -7.56
C ASN A 119 0.33 -29.23 -6.71
N LEU A 120 0.11 -28.06 -7.32
CA LEU A 120 0.01 -26.83 -6.56
C LEU A 120 -1.36 -26.76 -5.89
N TYR A 121 -1.34 -26.62 -4.58
CA TYR A 121 -2.54 -26.33 -3.82
C TYR A 121 -2.50 -24.89 -3.40
N GLY A 122 -3.68 -24.33 -3.24
CA GLY A 122 -3.72 -23.26 -2.28
C GLY A 122 -5.11 -22.99 -1.84
N ALA A 123 -5.56 -21.80 -2.18
CA ALA A 123 -6.01 -20.94 -1.12
C ALA A 123 -7.22 -21.37 -0.31
N LYS A 124 -8.05 -22.08 -1.03
CA LYS A 124 -9.36 -22.46 -0.61
C LYS A 124 -9.47 -23.97 -0.82
N GLY A 125 -8.34 -24.68 -0.71
CA GLY A 125 -8.21 -26.10 -0.97
C GLY A 125 -8.20 -26.47 -2.46
N TRP A 126 -8.11 -25.49 -3.36
CA TRP A 126 -8.10 -25.77 -4.79
C TRP A 126 -6.74 -26.28 -5.25
N ARG A 127 -6.78 -27.21 -6.20
CA ARG A 127 -5.61 -27.80 -6.88
C ARG A 127 -5.46 -27.19 -8.27
N LEU A 128 -4.25 -26.76 -8.60
CA LEU A 128 -3.87 -26.40 -9.95
C LEU A 128 -3.57 -27.69 -10.73
N ASP A 129 -4.24 -27.84 -11.85
CA ASP A 129 -3.89 -28.83 -12.85
C ASP A 129 -3.03 -28.16 -13.93
N TRP A 130 -1.77 -28.59 -14.04
CA TRP A 130 -0.82 -28.01 -14.98
C TRP A 130 -1.19 -28.22 -16.44
N GLU A 131 -1.89 -29.31 -16.77
CA GLU A 131 -2.32 -29.63 -18.14
C GLU A 131 -3.52 -28.76 -18.55
N VAL A 132 -4.51 -28.65 -17.66
CA VAL A 132 -5.66 -27.75 -17.88
C VAL A 132 -5.21 -26.30 -17.93
N PHE A 133 -4.31 -25.90 -17.04
CA PHE A 133 -3.74 -24.54 -17.05
C PHE A 133 -3.01 -24.28 -18.36
N GLY A 134 -2.20 -25.23 -18.85
CA GLY A 134 -1.51 -25.11 -20.13
C GLY A 134 -2.43 -24.90 -21.31
N THR A 135 -3.49 -25.69 -21.39
CA THR A 135 -4.51 -25.57 -22.45
C THR A 135 -5.18 -24.20 -22.45
N GLU A 136 -5.42 -23.62 -21.27
CA GLU A 136 -5.97 -22.27 -21.17
C GLU A 136 -4.92 -21.19 -21.46
N ALA A 137 -3.67 -21.37 -21.02
CA ALA A 137 -2.57 -20.45 -21.28
C ALA A 137 -2.26 -20.32 -22.78
N GLU A 138 -2.35 -21.42 -23.55
CA GLU A 138 -2.18 -21.41 -25.01
C GLU A 138 -3.19 -20.50 -25.71
N LYS A 139 -4.45 -20.50 -25.26
CA LYS A 139 -5.52 -19.62 -25.80
C LYS A 139 -5.30 -18.14 -25.49
N LEU A 140 -4.36 -17.84 -24.59
CA LEU A 140 -4.07 -16.50 -24.09
C LEU A 140 -2.73 -15.95 -24.63
N GLN A 141 -2.02 -16.70 -25.46
CA GLN A 141 -0.70 -16.27 -25.99
C GLN A 141 -0.75 -14.90 -26.66
N ASP A 142 -1.78 -14.61 -27.45
CA ASP A 142 -1.91 -13.30 -28.11
C ASP A 142 -2.02 -12.16 -27.12
N ILE A 143 -2.89 -12.28 -26.10
CA ILE A 143 -3.06 -11.20 -25.10
C ILE A 143 -1.83 -11.05 -24.22
N VAL A 144 -1.13 -12.15 -23.93
CA VAL A 144 0.13 -12.13 -23.17
C VAL A 144 1.23 -11.44 -23.98
N ARG A 145 1.33 -11.71 -25.28
CA ARG A 145 2.28 -11.02 -26.18
C ARG A 145 2.00 -9.52 -26.22
N ASP A 146 0.75 -9.12 -26.38
CA ASP A 146 0.36 -7.71 -26.45
C ASP A 146 0.64 -7.00 -25.10
N LEU A 147 0.40 -7.68 -23.97
CA LEU A 147 0.77 -7.17 -22.64
C LEU A 147 2.28 -6.99 -22.49
N ARG A 148 3.08 -7.99 -22.87
CA ARG A 148 4.56 -7.91 -22.81
C ARG A 148 5.07 -6.70 -23.59
N ALA A 149 4.56 -6.50 -24.81
CA ALA A 149 4.95 -5.36 -25.64
C ALA A 149 4.53 -4.02 -25.01
N ALA A 150 3.30 -3.92 -24.49
CA ALA A 150 2.82 -2.67 -23.89
C ALA A 150 3.50 -2.33 -22.55
N LEU A 151 4.00 -3.34 -21.83
CA LEU A 151 4.63 -3.21 -20.52
C LEU A 151 6.16 -3.11 -20.57
N GLU A 152 6.76 -3.12 -21.76
CA GLU A 152 8.20 -2.89 -21.93
C GLU A 152 8.59 -1.46 -21.50
N ASN A 153 7.75 -0.48 -21.88
CA ASN A 153 7.90 0.93 -21.50
C ASN A 153 6.55 1.48 -21.01
N PRO A 154 6.11 1.08 -19.81
CA PRO A 154 4.78 1.42 -19.33
C PRO A 154 4.72 2.93 -18.99
N PRO A 155 3.61 3.61 -19.31
CA PRO A 155 3.46 5.03 -19.02
C PRO A 155 3.44 5.31 -17.51
N SER A 156 4.06 6.42 -17.10
CA SER A 156 4.09 6.87 -15.71
C SER A 156 2.80 7.57 -15.28
N ASP A 157 2.13 8.28 -16.19
CA ASP A 157 0.85 8.94 -15.94
C ASP A 157 -0.33 7.98 -16.14
N THR A 158 -1.35 8.14 -15.29
CA THR A 158 -2.64 7.45 -15.39
C THR A 158 -3.59 8.08 -16.40
N GLY A 159 -3.42 9.36 -16.72
CA GLY A 159 -4.41 10.16 -17.44
C GLY A 159 -5.67 10.48 -16.62
N MET A 160 -5.68 10.20 -15.31
CA MET A 160 -6.83 10.40 -14.43
C MET A 160 -7.05 11.88 -14.13
N ASP A 161 -8.26 12.40 -14.40
CA ASP A 161 -8.64 13.73 -13.91
C ASP A 161 -8.97 13.69 -12.40
N TYR A 162 -7.98 14.02 -11.57
CA TYR A 162 -8.12 14.07 -10.11
C TYR A 162 -9.09 15.15 -9.60
N SER A 163 -9.52 16.08 -10.46
CA SER A 163 -10.51 17.10 -10.11
C SER A 163 -11.94 16.57 -10.06
N GLN A 164 -12.21 15.44 -10.73
CA GLN A 164 -13.53 14.82 -10.76
C GLN A 164 -13.72 13.87 -9.58
N PRO A 165 -14.87 13.91 -8.88
CA PRO A 165 -15.14 13.02 -7.74
C PRO A 165 -15.22 11.54 -8.14
N ASN A 166 -15.68 11.26 -9.37
CA ASN A 166 -15.94 9.91 -9.85
C ASN A 166 -14.80 9.30 -10.69
N SER A 167 -13.71 10.02 -10.91
CA SER A 167 -12.56 9.51 -11.67
C SER A 167 -11.88 8.38 -10.90
N ARG A 168 -11.88 7.17 -11.48
CA ARG A 168 -11.37 5.94 -10.88
C ARG A 168 -10.77 5.05 -11.96
N LEU A 169 -9.66 4.38 -11.63
CA LEU A 169 -9.09 3.30 -12.44
C LEU A 169 -9.65 1.95 -12.01
N ASN A 170 -9.68 0.99 -12.94
CA ASN A 170 -9.97 -0.40 -12.64
C ASN A 170 -8.77 -1.10 -11.98
N PHE A 171 -8.57 -0.76 -10.72
CA PHE A 171 -7.55 -1.31 -9.84
C PHE A 171 -7.65 -2.83 -9.64
N ALA A 172 -8.87 -3.39 -9.74
CA ALA A 172 -9.09 -4.82 -9.68
C ALA A 172 -8.48 -5.52 -10.91
N ALA A 173 -8.67 -4.96 -12.11
CA ALA A 173 -8.07 -5.50 -13.33
C ALA A 173 -6.53 -5.48 -13.27
N LYS A 174 -5.90 -4.40 -12.77
CA LYS A 174 -4.44 -4.36 -12.58
C LYS A 174 -3.94 -5.50 -11.68
N ARG A 175 -4.65 -5.76 -10.58
CA ARG A 175 -4.30 -6.85 -9.65
C ARG A 175 -4.47 -8.21 -10.30
N GLU A 176 -5.58 -8.42 -11.01
CA GLU A 176 -5.87 -9.67 -11.71
C GLU A 176 -4.75 -9.99 -12.72
N VAL A 177 -4.42 -9.04 -13.61
CA VAL A 177 -3.34 -9.22 -14.60
C VAL A 177 -2.01 -9.54 -13.95
N ALA A 178 -1.62 -8.84 -12.88
CA ALA A 178 -0.37 -9.12 -12.17
C ALA A 178 -0.36 -10.53 -11.56
N GLN A 179 -1.47 -10.98 -10.98
CA GLN A 179 -1.60 -12.33 -10.42
C GLN A 179 -1.57 -13.40 -11.52
N SER A 180 -2.23 -13.17 -12.66
CA SER A 180 -2.19 -14.09 -13.79
C SER A 180 -0.80 -14.18 -14.42
N LEU A 181 -0.08 -13.07 -14.54
CA LEU A 181 1.32 -13.07 -15.00
C LEU A 181 2.20 -13.87 -14.05
N PHE A 182 2.03 -13.74 -12.73
CA PHE A 182 2.72 -14.57 -11.75
C PHE A 182 2.47 -16.06 -11.95
N ASP A 183 1.22 -16.47 -12.15
CA ASP A 183 0.88 -17.87 -12.42
C ASP A 183 1.49 -18.37 -13.73
N LEU A 184 1.47 -17.54 -14.78
CA LEU A 184 2.12 -17.86 -16.04
C LEU A 184 3.64 -18.03 -15.87
N ILE A 185 4.31 -17.22 -15.03
CA ILE A 185 5.73 -17.42 -14.71
C ILE A 185 5.94 -18.79 -14.08
N LEU A 186 5.14 -19.17 -13.08
CA LEU A 186 5.25 -20.50 -12.45
C LEU A 186 5.03 -21.62 -13.46
N TYR A 187 4.06 -21.46 -14.36
CA TYR A 187 3.78 -22.44 -15.40
C TYR A 187 4.93 -22.61 -16.38
N GLU A 188 5.52 -21.51 -16.87
CA GLU A 188 6.65 -21.56 -17.79
C GLU A 188 7.90 -22.15 -17.11
N LEU A 189 8.12 -21.86 -15.82
CA LEU A 189 9.17 -22.51 -15.02
C LEU A 189 8.92 -24.02 -14.87
N HIS A 190 7.67 -24.44 -14.64
CA HIS A 190 7.29 -25.85 -14.49
C HIS A 190 7.64 -26.67 -15.73
N ARG A 191 7.42 -26.12 -16.93
CA ARG A 191 7.79 -26.78 -18.21
C ARG A 191 9.26 -26.58 -18.63
N GLY A 192 10.03 -25.79 -17.87
CA GLY A 192 11.43 -25.47 -18.18
C GLY A 192 11.64 -24.44 -19.28
N ASP A 193 10.62 -23.64 -19.62
CA ASP A 193 10.72 -22.54 -20.62
C ASP A 193 11.16 -21.25 -19.92
N LEU A 194 12.48 -21.11 -19.76
CA LEU A 194 13.08 -19.94 -19.09
C LEU A 194 12.89 -18.64 -19.88
N THR A 195 12.76 -18.71 -21.20
CA THR A 195 12.58 -17.53 -22.06
C THR A 195 11.21 -16.92 -21.81
N ASN A 196 10.14 -17.72 -21.89
CA ASN A 196 8.79 -17.22 -21.61
C ASN A 196 8.60 -16.85 -20.13
N ALA A 197 9.24 -17.56 -19.21
CA ALA A 197 9.26 -17.17 -17.80
C ALA A 197 9.91 -15.79 -17.59
N HIS A 198 11.05 -15.53 -18.25
CA HIS A 198 11.73 -14.24 -18.20
C HIS A 198 10.87 -13.12 -18.78
N ASP A 199 10.28 -13.31 -19.96
CA ASP A 199 9.42 -12.30 -20.59
C ASP A 199 8.18 -11.99 -19.75
N ASN A 200 7.55 -13.00 -19.14
CA ASN A 200 6.42 -12.80 -18.23
C ASN A 200 6.85 -12.08 -16.94
N LEU A 201 8.05 -12.37 -16.43
CA LEU A 201 8.62 -11.68 -15.27
C LEU A 201 8.87 -10.19 -15.58
N ARG A 202 9.43 -9.87 -16.75
CA ARG A 202 9.60 -8.48 -17.21
C ARG A 202 8.26 -7.76 -17.36
N ALA A 203 7.24 -8.43 -17.89
CA ALA A 203 5.89 -7.86 -17.95
C ALA A 203 5.31 -7.60 -16.54
N LEU A 204 5.52 -8.50 -15.58
CA LEU A 204 5.10 -8.30 -14.18
C LEU A 204 5.85 -7.12 -13.53
N MET A 205 7.13 -6.94 -13.82
CA MET A 205 7.91 -5.76 -13.41
C MET A 205 7.36 -4.49 -14.04
N GLY A 206 7.02 -4.53 -15.34
CA GLY A 206 6.32 -3.46 -16.05
C GLY A 206 4.99 -3.09 -15.39
N MET A 207 4.21 -4.05 -14.88
CA MET A 207 2.97 -3.78 -14.13
C MET A 207 3.21 -3.01 -12.82
N ALA A 208 4.34 -3.23 -12.15
CA ALA A 208 4.71 -2.47 -10.95
C ALA A 208 5.22 -1.04 -11.30
N LEU A 209 5.84 -0.85 -12.47
CA LEU A 209 6.27 0.46 -12.97
C LEU A 209 5.09 1.28 -13.51
N LEU A 210 4.09 0.61 -14.06
CA LEU A 210 2.91 1.23 -14.66
C LEU A 210 2.19 2.17 -13.71
N HIS A 211 1.99 3.40 -14.18
CA HIS A 211 1.36 4.50 -13.47
C HIS A 211 2.14 4.93 -12.21
N SER A 212 3.46 5.04 -12.31
CA SER A 212 4.30 5.48 -11.20
C SER A 212 3.89 6.81 -10.59
N GLU A 213 3.35 7.72 -11.41
CA GLU A 213 2.89 9.05 -11.01
C GLU A 213 1.41 9.08 -10.59
N ASP A 214 0.77 7.93 -10.34
CA ASP A 214 -0.60 7.89 -9.82
C ASP A 214 -0.71 8.68 -8.50
N GLY A 215 -1.47 9.77 -8.53
CA GLY A 215 -1.72 10.66 -7.41
C GLY A 215 -2.66 10.10 -6.33
N THR A 216 -3.08 8.83 -6.39
CA THR A 216 -3.92 8.19 -5.37
C THR A 216 -3.14 7.22 -4.49
N VAL A 217 -3.42 7.21 -3.20
CA VAL A 217 -2.83 6.25 -2.25
C VAL A 217 -3.25 4.83 -2.59
N VAL A 218 -4.49 4.63 -3.04
CA VAL A 218 -4.98 3.32 -3.49
C VAL A 218 -4.13 2.80 -4.66
N GLY A 219 -3.86 3.63 -5.66
CA GLY A 219 -3.02 3.28 -6.80
C GLY A 219 -1.59 2.90 -6.38
N GLN A 220 -0.97 3.72 -5.53
CA GLN A 220 0.37 3.42 -5.01
C GLN A 220 0.42 2.16 -4.14
N MET A 221 -0.63 1.86 -3.37
CA MET A 221 -0.72 0.61 -2.62
C MET A 221 -0.85 -0.63 -3.51
N ILE A 222 -1.51 -0.50 -4.67
CA ILE A 222 -1.57 -1.58 -5.66
C ILE A 222 -0.21 -1.77 -6.31
N ARG A 223 0.48 -0.70 -6.71
CA ARG A 223 1.86 -0.77 -7.21
C ARG A 223 2.78 -1.45 -6.22
N SER A 224 2.72 -1.06 -4.95
CA SER A 224 3.50 -1.67 -3.86
C SER A 224 3.18 -3.17 -3.70
N ALA A 225 1.91 -3.57 -3.83
CA ALA A 225 1.51 -4.97 -3.79
C ALA A 225 2.03 -5.78 -5.00
N ILE A 226 1.97 -5.22 -6.21
CA ILE A 226 2.52 -5.85 -7.44
C ILE A 226 4.04 -5.97 -7.34
N MET A 227 4.74 -4.98 -6.76
CA MET A 227 6.16 -5.07 -6.44
C MET A 227 6.45 -6.23 -5.48
N GLY A 228 5.67 -6.37 -4.41
CA GLY A 228 5.79 -7.52 -3.51
C GLY A 228 5.62 -8.86 -4.23
N LEU A 229 4.68 -8.96 -5.17
CA LEU A 229 4.45 -10.13 -6.01
C LEU A 229 5.61 -10.38 -7.00
N THR A 230 6.22 -9.32 -7.51
CA THR A 230 7.43 -9.38 -8.35
C THR A 230 8.59 -9.99 -7.58
N VAL A 231 8.80 -9.58 -6.32
CA VAL A 231 9.83 -10.18 -5.45
C VAL A 231 9.55 -11.67 -5.22
N ASP A 232 8.28 -12.05 -5.03
CA ASP A 232 7.91 -13.45 -4.92
C ASP A 232 8.19 -14.24 -6.20
N ALA A 233 7.96 -13.65 -7.38
CA ALA A 233 8.27 -14.27 -8.66
C ALA A 233 9.77 -14.47 -8.84
N ILE A 234 10.57 -13.44 -8.51
CA ILE A 234 12.04 -13.52 -8.56
C ILE A 234 12.56 -14.61 -7.64
N TRP A 235 11.99 -14.76 -6.45
CA TRP A 235 12.36 -15.85 -5.55
C TRP A 235 12.15 -17.21 -6.22
N GLU A 236 10.98 -17.46 -6.85
CA GLU A 236 10.67 -18.70 -7.58
C GLU A 236 11.62 -18.93 -8.75
N THR A 237 11.86 -17.87 -9.53
CA THR A 237 12.76 -17.84 -10.68
C THR A 237 14.19 -18.22 -10.29
N LEU A 238 14.70 -17.70 -9.17
CA LEU A 238 16.05 -18.01 -8.69
C LEU A 238 16.22 -19.47 -8.24
N GLN A 239 15.14 -20.23 -8.06
CA GLN A 239 15.23 -21.67 -7.75
C GLN A 239 15.41 -22.52 -8.99
N ALA A 240 15.11 -21.99 -10.18
CA ALA A 240 15.34 -22.68 -11.44
C ALA A 240 16.84 -22.62 -11.79
N ASN A 241 17.40 -23.75 -12.18
CA ASN A 241 18.78 -23.80 -12.68
C ASN A 241 18.86 -23.18 -14.09
N ARG A 242 20.06 -22.78 -14.52
CA ARG A 242 20.42 -22.31 -15.88
C ARG A 242 20.18 -20.83 -16.22
N TRP A 243 19.99 -19.95 -15.24
CA TRP A 243 20.06 -18.51 -15.50
C TRP A 243 21.48 -18.07 -15.85
N SER A 244 21.62 -17.18 -16.84
CA SER A 244 22.90 -16.52 -17.11
C SER A 244 23.12 -15.33 -16.17
N SER A 245 24.38 -14.95 -15.96
CA SER A 245 24.72 -13.75 -15.19
C SER A 245 24.11 -12.48 -15.80
N ASP A 246 23.98 -12.43 -17.14
CA ASP A 246 23.41 -11.29 -17.86
C ASP A 246 21.90 -11.17 -17.68
N GLN A 247 21.18 -12.29 -17.70
CA GLN A 247 19.73 -12.30 -17.41
C GLN A 247 19.45 -11.83 -15.99
N LEU A 248 20.25 -12.30 -15.03
CA LEU A 248 20.15 -11.87 -13.64
C LEU A 248 20.51 -10.39 -13.47
N ALA A 249 21.54 -9.90 -14.19
CA ALA A 249 21.89 -8.48 -14.19
C ALA A 249 20.74 -7.60 -14.69
N ALA A 250 20.09 -8.00 -15.79
CA ALA A 250 18.94 -7.29 -16.34
C ALA A 250 17.76 -7.20 -15.35
N LEU A 251 17.43 -8.31 -14.67
CA LEU A 251 16.40 -8.32 -13.61
C LEU A 251 16.79 -7.41 -12.43
N GLN A 252 18.07 -7.38 -12.07
CA GLN A 252 18.58 -6.53 -11.01
C GLN A 252 18.45 -5.04 -11.37
N ASP A 253 18.81 -4.66 -12.60
CA ASP A 253 18.72 -3.28 -13.09
C ASP A 253 17.26 -2.82 -13.18
N GLU A 254 16.35 -3.67 -13.64
CA GLU A 254 14.93 -3.37 -13.65
C GLU A 254 14.38 -3.22 -12.23
N LEU A 255 14.78 -4.09 -11.29
CA LEU A 255 14.42 -3.94 -9.87
C LEU A 255 14.98 -2.65 -9.26
N ALA A 256 16.13 -2.15 -9.72
CA ALA A 256 16.73 -0.93 -9.22
C ALA A 256 15.91 0.33 -9.57
N ARG A 257 15.13 0.29 -10.66
CA ARG A 257 14.31 1.42 -11.15
C ARG A 257 13.10 1.76 -10.27
N PHE A 258 12.69 0.85 -9.40
CA PHE A 258 11.51 1.07 -8.58
C PHE A 258 11.80 2.05 -7.45
N SER A 259 10.97 3.08 -7.37
CA SER A 259 10.84 3.93 -6.20
C SER A 259 9.41 3.80 -5.65
N ILE A 260 9.31 3.80 -4.32
CA ILE A 260 8.06 3.64 -3.58
C ILE A 260 7.76 4.90 -2.76
N PHE A 261 8.75 5.41 -2.00
CA PHE A 261 8.50 6.47 -1.03
C PHE A 261 8.24 7.82 -1.67
N ASN A 262 9.00 8.19 -2.70
CA ASN A 262 8.82 9.46 -3.40
C ASN A 262 7.45 9.55 -4.10
N GLU A 263 7.05 8.49 -4.80
CA GLU A 263 5.76 8.37 -5.48
C GLU A 263 4.62 8.37 -4.48
N LEU A 264 4.75 7.65 -3.36
CA LEU A 264 3.74 7.65 -2.32
C LEU A 264 3.62 9.01 -1.62
N ALA A 265 4.73 9.70 -1.38
CA ALA A 265 4.73 11.06 -0.84
C ALA A 265 4.07 12.06 -1.81
N THR A 266 4.27 11.86 -3.10
CA THR A 266 3.60 12.65 -4.15
C THR A 266 2.10 12.36 -4.18
N ALA A 267 1.69 11.10 -4.11
CA ALA A 267 0.27 10.72 -4.00
C ALA A 267 -0.40 11.33 -2.76
N PHE A 268 0.29 11.38 -1.61
CA PHE A 268 -0.25 12.04 -0.42
C PHE A 268 -0.45 13.55 -0.63
N GLN A 269 0.44 14.21 -1.37
CA GLN A 269 0.28 15.62 -1.73
C GLN A 269 -0.92 15.83 -2.67
N VAL A 270 -1.09 14.97 -3.67
CA VAL A 270 -2.23 15.03 -4.59
C VAL A 270 -3.55 14.75 -3.87
N GLU A 271 -3.60 13.72 -3.00
CA GLU A 271 -4.78 13.46 -2.15
C GLU A 271 -5.09 14.62 -1.22
N ARG A 272 -4.07 15.25 -0.62
CA ARG A 272 -4.26 16.44 0.22
C ARG A 272 -4.91 17.57 -0.57
N ALA A 273 -4.43 17.86 -1.76
CA ALA A 273 -4.99 18.90 -2.63
C ALA A 273 -6.42 18.56 -3.06
N ARG A 274 -6.67 17.29 -3.42
CA ARG A 274 -7.99 16.77 -3.79
C ARG A 274 -8.99 16.92 -2.64
N CYS A 275 -8.63 16.43 -1.47
CA CYS A 275 -9.46 16.53 -0.28
C CYS A 275 -9.68 17.99 0.13
N LEU A 276 -8.68 18.86 0.08
CA LEU A 276 -8.88 20.29 0.36
C LEU A 276 -9.92 20.94 -0.55
N ARG A 277 -9.93 20.59 -1.85
CA ARG A 277 -10.94 21.05 -2.79
C ARG A 277 -12.34 20.55 -2.38
N PHE A 278 -12.47 19.27 -2.06
CA PHE A 278 -13.76 18.69 -1.65
C PHE A 278 -14.19 19.11 -0.26
N PHE A 279 -13.26 19.47 0.64
CA PHE A 279 -13.57 19.98 1.97
C PHE A 279 -14.44 21.24 1.89
N GLN A 280 -14.15 22.13 0.95
CA GLN A 280 -14.94 23.35 0.75
C GLN A 280 -16.38 23.03 0.30
N VAL A 281 -16.54 22.08 -0.62
CA VAL A 281 -17.84 21.63 -1.13
C VAL A 281 -18.62 20.89 -0.04
N PHE A 282 -17.97 19.97 0.66
CA PHE A 282 -18.53 19.24 1.79
C PHE A 282 -18.96 20.19 2.91
N ARG A 283 -18.15 21.22 3.20
CA ARG A 283 -18.49 22.22 4.23
C ARG A 283 -19.73 23.03 3.89
N GLN A 284 -20.11 23.20 2.62
CA GLN A 284 -21.32 23.93 2.25
C GLN A 284 -22.60 23.13 2.56
N ASP A 285 -22.59 21.84 2.24
CA ASP A 285 -23.68 20.91 2.54
C ASP A 285 -23.09 19.52 2.88
N PRO A 286 -22.75 19.25 4.16
CA PRO A 286 -22.10 17.99 4.53
C PRO A 286 -23.00 16.77 4.29
N MET A 287 -24.32 16.95 4.35
CA MET A 287 -25.27 15.86 4.16
C MET A 287 -25.48 15.53 2.68
N GLY A 288 -25.72 16.53 1.83
CA GLY A 288 -25.91 16.34 0.40
C GLY A 288 -24.64 15.91 -0.33
N ASN A 289 -23.47 16.32 0.17
CA ASN A 289 -22.18 16.08 -0.50
C ASN A 289 -21.38 14.90 0.06
N ALA A 290 -21.93 14.12 1.01
CA ALA A 290 -21.28 12.95 1.60
C ALA A 290 -20.79 11.94 0.56
N SER A 291 -21.60 11.71 -0.48
CA SER A 291 -21.32 10.75 -1.55
C SER A 291 -20.13 11.16 -2.41
N LEU A 292 -19.79 12.45 -2.50
CA LEU A 292 -18.65 12.95 -3.28
C LEU A 292 -17.30 12.45 -2.75
N ILE A 293 -17.24 12.14 -1.45
CA ILE A 293 -16.06 11.56 -0.79
C ILE A 293 -16.23 10.07 -0.47
N GLY A 294 -17.26 9.43 -1.03
CA GLY A 294 -17.54 8.01 -0.81
C GLY A 294 -18.03 7.64 0.60
N ALA A 295 -18.44 8.63 1.40
CA ALA A 295 -19.03 8.38 2.71
C ALA A 295 -20.45 7.79 2.56
N PRO A 296 -20.88 6.89 3.46
CA PRO A 296 -22.26 6.41 3.47
C PRO A 296 -23.24 7.57 3.64
N GLY A 297 -24.45 7.43 3.09
CA GLY A 297 -25.49 8.45 3.21
C GLY A 297 -25.85 8.71 4.67
N PHE A 298 -25.94 9.98 5.04
CA PHE A 298 -26.27 10.41 6.40
C PHE A 298 -27.78 10.38 6.67
N GLY A 299 -28.16 10.00 7.89
CA GLY A 299 -29.55 9.89 8.32
C GLY A 299 -30.10 11.18 8.92
N LEU A 300 -31.38 11.17 9.34
CA LEU A 300 -32.03 12.32 9.96
C LEU A 300 -31.32 12.78 11.26
N PHE A 301 -30.75 11.83 12.01
CA PHE A 301 -30.04 12.07 13.26
C PHE A 301 -28.71 12.82 13.08
N ASP A 302 -28.18 12.87 11.85
CA ASP A 302 -26.90 13.52 11.53
C ASP A 302 -27.04 15.02 11.24
N ARG A 303 -28.26 15.56 11.15
CA ARG A 303 -28.52 16.98 10.85
C ARG A 303 -27.93 17.94 11.88
N ILE A 304 -28.19 17.69 13.16
CA ILE A 304 -27.71 18.55 14.25
C ILE A 304 -26.17 18.46 14.35
N PRO A 305 -25.55 17.26 14.39
CA PRO A 305 -24.10 17.15 14.33
C PRO A 305 -23.47 17.83 13.12
N SER A 306 -24.09 17.74 11.94
CA SER A 306 -23.58 18.33 10.70
C SER A 306 -23.57 19.85 10.77
N PHE A 307 -24.66 20.43 11.23
CA PHE A 307 -24.77 21.86 11.47
C PHE A 307 -23.73 22.35 12.51
N LEU A 308 -23.59 21.62 13.63
CA LEU A 308 -22.60 21.96 14.66
C LEU A 308 -21.17 21.85 14.14
N TRP A 309 -20.84 20.79 13.41
CA TRP A 309 -19.54 20.63 12.79
C TRP A 309 -19.24 21.76 11.81
N GLN A 310 -20.15 22.03 10.87
CA GLN A 310 -20.01 23.10 9.89
C GLN A 310 -19.73 24.44 10.57
N ARG A 311 -20.46 24.76 11.63
CA ARG A 311 -20.43 26.09 12.27
C ARG A 311 -19.36 26.25 13.35
N LEU A 312 -18.96 25.17 14.03
CA LEU A 312 -18.10 25.23 15.21
C LEU A 312 -16.74 24.55 15.02
N TRP A 313 -16.66 23.46 14.24
CA TRP A 313 -15.50 22.56 14.27
C TRP A 313 -14.78 22.38 12.94
N SER A 314 -15.42 22.71 11.82
CA SER A 314 -14.89 22.50 10.47
C SER A 314 -13.47 23.08 10.28
N GLU A 315 -13.17 24.28 10.78
CA GLU A 315 -11.82 24.86 10.73
C GLU A 315 -10.78 24.04 11.49
N GLN A 316 -11.11 23.62 12.72
CA GLN A 316 -10.18 22.85 13.55
C GLN A 316 -9.96 21.46 12.97
N ASP A 317 -11.01 20.85 12.42
CA ASP A 317 -10.95 19.57 11.75
C ASP A 317 -10.13 19.63 10.47
N GLY A 318 -10.33 20.64 9.62
CA GLY A 318 -9.52 20.88 8.44
C GLY A 318 -8.04 21.11 8.77
N LEU A 319 -7.74 21.82 9.88
CA LEU A 319 -6.37 21.96 10.37
C LEU A 319 -5.78 20.63 10.85
N LEU A 320 -6.54 19.82 11.59
CA LEU A 320 -6.10 18.49 12.03
C LEU A 320 -5.78 17.62 10.81
N TYR A 321 -6.68 17.58 9.84
CA TYR A 321 -6.49 16.89 8.57
C TYR A 321 -5.15 17.27 7.93
N LEU A 322 -4.92 18.56 7.69
CA LEU A 322 -3.69 19.04 7.06
C LEU A 322 -2.42 18.67 7.82
N GLN A 323 -2.45 18.75 9.14
CA GLN A 323 -1.30 18.41 9.97
C GLN A 323 -0.99 16.91 9.93
N VAL A 324 -2.01 16.06 9.90
CA VAL A 324 -1.84 14.60 9.77
C VAL A 324 -1.34 14.22 8.39
N MET A 325 -1.90 14.81 7.33
CA MET A 325 -1.42 14.64 5.95
C MET A 325 0.07 14.99 5.83
N GLN A 326 0.45 16.14 6.38
CA GLN A 326 1.84 16.61 6.34
C GLN A 326 2.77 15.67 7.11
N GLY A 327 2.37 15.19 8.30
CA GLY A 327 3.17 14.23 9.05
C GLY A 327 3.41 12.92 8.29
N GLY A 328 2.44 12.47 7.49
CA GLY A 328 2.61 11.33 6.57
C GLY A 328 3.59 11.62 5.44
N ILE A 329 3.47 12.78 4.79
CA ILE A 329 4.38 13.22 3.71
C ILE A 329 5.81 13.36 4.23
N ASP A 330 5.99 14.00 5.38
CA ASP A 330 7.30 14.23 6.00
C ASP A 330 7.96 12.90 6.39
N CYS A 331 7.20 11.94 6.92
CA CYS A 331 7.70 10.60 7.19
C CYS A 331 8.21 9.90 5.93
N LEU A 332 7.48 9.97 4.81
CA LEU A 332 7.90 9.35 3.56
C LEU A 332 9.14 10.02 2.95
N ARG A 333 9.24 11.35 3.03
CA ARG A 333 10.44 12.09 2.60
C ARG A 333 11.65 11.78 3.47
N GLU A 334 11.45 11.68 4.78
CA GLU A 334 12.51 11.31 5.72
C GLU A 334 12.94 9.85 5.55
N LEU A 335 12.01 8.95 5.22
CA LEU A 335 12.29 7.57 4.83
C LEU A 335 13.18 7.50 3.59
N ASP A 336 12.83 8.24 2.54
CA ASP A 336 13.60 8.31 1.30
C ASP A 336 15.03 8.83 1.55
N ARG A 337 15.15 9.88 2.39
CA ARG A 337 16.43 10.51 2.73
C ARG A 337 17.32 9.65 3.62
N THR A 338 16.76 9.05 4.66
CA THR A 338 17.54 8.34 5.69
C THR A 338 17.63 6.84 5.45
N ARG A 339 16.78 6.30 4.56
CA ARG A 339 16.60 4.86 4.33
C ARG A 339 16.34 4.08 5.62
N SER A 340 15.68 4.70 6.61
CA SER A 340 15.52 4.16 7.96
C SER A 340 14.14 4.51 8.53
N PHE A 341 13.29 3.49 8.71
CA PHE A 341 11.98 3.66 9.29
C PHE A 341 12.03 3.98 10.78
N ASP A 342 13.00 3.43 11.52
CA ASP A 342 13.24 3.77 12.93
C ASP A 342 13.42 5.29 13.14
N LYS A 343 14.15 5.94 12.22
CA LYS A 343 14.36 7.41 12.25
C LYS A 343 13.14 8.21 11.80
N ALA A 344 12.39 7.72 10.81
CA ALA A 344 11.28 8.44 10.20
C ALA A 344 9.93 8.26 10.92
N ALA A 345 9.69 7.07 11.50
CA ALA A 345 8.43 6.68 12.13
C ALA A 345 7.96 7.64 13.23
N PRO A 346 8.82 8.23 14.10
CA PRO A 346 8.37 9.14 15.15
C PRO A 346 7.60 10.36 14.60
N VAL A 347 7.97 10.87 13.42
CA VAL A 347 7.33 12.03 12.78
C VAL A 347 5.85 11.73 12.49
N ALA A 348 5.57 10.65 11.76
CA ALA A 348 4.20 10.24 11.46
C ALA A 348 3.44 9.76 12.70
N THR A 349 4.10 9.02 13.59
CA THR A 349 3.46 8.43 14.78
C THR A 349 2.85 9.52 15.66
N SER A 350 3.57 10.63 15.87
CA SER A 350 3.05 11.75 16.66
C SER A 350 1.76 12.38 16.09
N ALA A 351 1.68 12.49 14.76
CA ALA A 351 0.52 13.03 14.07
C ALA A 351 -0.66 12.05 14.11
N TYR A 352 -0.39 10.75 13.95
CA TYR A 352 -1.38 9.69 14.04
C TYR A 352 -1.95 9.48 15.44
N ASP A 353 -1.08 9.43 16.45
CA ASP A 353 -1.51 9.29 17.85
C ASP A 353 -2.39 10.47 18.27
N ARG A 354 -2.11 11.66 17.71
CA ARG A 354 -3.00 12.80 17.89
C ARG A 354 -4.35 12.58 17.23
N LEU A 355 -4.40 12.14 15.96
CA LEU A 355 -5.66 11.80 15.29
C LEU A 355 -6.47 10.79 16.12
N GLU A 356 -5.86 9.67 16.52
CA GLU A 356 -6.55 8.64 17.32
C GLU A 356 -7.08 9.20 18.64
N ARG A 357 -6.28 10.00 19.34
CA ARG A 357 -6.69 10.62 20.61
C ARG A 357 -7.88 11.54 20.43
N GLU A 358 -7.86 12.36 19.39
CA GLU A 358 -8.94 13.30 19.07
C GLU A 358 -10.22 12.58 18.63
N LEU A 359 -10.10 11.49 17.85
CA LEU A 359 -11.23 10.66 17.41
C LEU A 359 -11.87 9.84 18.55
N ARG A 360 -11.13 9.54 19.62
CA ARG A 360 -11.66 8.84 20.81
C ARG A 360 -12.45 9.75 21.77
N THR A 361 -12.51 11.05 21.51
CA THR A 361 -13.27 11.98 22.37
C THR A 361 -14.79 11.75 22.25
N PRO A 362 -15.60 12.08 23.28
CA PRO A 362 -17.05 11.84 23.29
C PRO A 362 -17.85 12.66 22.26
N LEU A 363 -17.17 13.48 21.45
CA LEU A 363 -17.74 14.29 20.37
C LEU A 363 -17.13 13.85 19.03
N PRO A 364 -17.38 12.62 18.54
CA PRO A 364 -16.73 12.09 17.33
C PRO A 364 -17.02 12.93 16.08
N TYR A 365 -18.18 13.59 16.03
CA TYR A 365 -18.57 14.52 14.96
C TYR A 365 -17.74 15.81 14.92
N ARG A 366 -16.89 16.08 15.92
CA ARG A 366 -15.97 17.23 15.92
C ARG A 366 -14.91 17.11 14.83
N TYR A 367 -14.47 15.89 14.53
CA TYR A 367 -13.41 15.60 13.57
C TYR A 367 -13.93 14.74 12.42
N TRP A 368 -15.12 15.07 11.94
CA TRP A 368 -15.86 14.29 10.96
C TRP A 368 -15.15 14.20 9.61
N TRP A 369 -14.59 15.31 9.12
CA TRP A 369 -13.81 15.30 7.89
C TRP A 369 -12.56 14.45 8.02
N SER A 370 -11.79 14.65 9.09
CA SER A 370 -10.58 13.86 9.35
C SER A 370 -10.89 12.37 9.48
N SER A 371 -11.99 11.99 10.14
CA SER A 371 -12.36 10.58 10.32
C SER A 371 -12.78 9.87 9.03
N LEU A 372 -13.32 10.61 8.06
CA LEU A 372 -13.77 10.07 6.78
C LEU A 372 -12.70 10.05 5.70
N THR A 373 -11.78 11.03 5.73
CA THR A 373 -10.93 11.33 4.58
C THR A 373 -9.44 11.07 4.80
N ILE A 374 -9.01 10.85 6.05
CA ILE A 374 -7.64 10.38 6.32
C ILE A 374 -7.63 8.86 6.12
N PRO A 375 -6.98 8.33 5.06
CA PRO A 375 -6.73 6.91 4.90
C PRO A 375 -5.69 6.45 5.91
N ASN A 376 -5.53 5.13 6.04
CA ASN A 376 -4.60 4.55 6.99
C ASN A 376 -3.13 4.67 6.53
N TYR A 377 -2.49 5.83 6.72
CA TYR A 377 -1.09 6.07 6.34
C TYR A 377 -0.10 5.24 7.13
N LYS A 378 -0.39 4.91 8.39
CA LYS A 378 0.46 4.02 9.17
C LYS A 378 0.63 2.69 8.45
N SER A 379 -0.48 2.06 8.06
CA SER A 379 -0.42 0.81 7.29
C SER A 379 0.21 0.99 5.91
N ALA A 380 -0.02 2.14 5.23
CA ALA A 380 0.57 2.41 3.93
C ALA A 380 2.10 2.53 4.00
N ALA A 381 2.63 3.28 4.97
CA ALA A 381 4.06 3.45 5.21
C ALA A 381 4.72 2.12 5.63
N GLU A 382 4.11 1.39 6.58
CA GLU A 382 4.60 0.06 6.99
C GLU A 382 4.68 -0.93 5.82
N ARG A 383 3.66 -0.94 4.94
CA ARG A 383 3.66 -1.77 3.73
C ARG A 383 4.72 -1.33 2.73
N ALA A 384 4.88 -0.02 2.54
CA ALA A 384 5.92 0.54 1.67
C ALA A 384 7.32 0.13 2.15
N VAL A 385 7.61 0.29 3.45
CA VAL A 385 8.88 -0.12 4.07
C VAL A 385 9.11 -1.62 3.93
N LYS A 386 8.09 -2.43 4.22
CA LYS A 386 8.18 -3.89 4.06
C LYS A 386 8.53 -4.26 2.61
N ASN A 387 7.81 -3.72 1.63
CA ASN A 387 8.03 -4.08 0.23
C ASN A 387 9.35 -3.53 -0.32
N GLU A 388 9.78 -2.34 0.10
CA GLU A 388 11.09 -1.82 -0.25
C GLU A 388 12.22 -2.68 0.35
N THR A 389 12.08 -3.10 1.61
CA THR A 389 13.04 -4.02 2.24
C THR A 389 13.09 -5.36 1.50
N ARG A 390 11.93 -5.89 1.06
CA ARG A 390 11.86 -7.09 0.20
C ARG A 390 12.55 -6.90 -1.13
N ARG A 391 12.44 -5.71 -1.74
CA ARG A 391 13.14 -5.36 -2.97
C ARG A 391 14.66 -5.39 -2.76
N GLN A 392 15.16 -4.83 -1.66
CA GLN A 392 16.58 -4.89 -1.30
C GLN A 392 17.07 -6.33 -1.06
N LEU A 393 16.26 -7.16 -0.38
CA LEU A 393 16.54 -8.60 -0.23
C LEU A 393 16.64 -9.31 -1.59
N ALA A 394 15.74 -9.01 -2.53
CA ALA A 394 15.77 -9.58 -3.88
C ALA A 394 17.00 -9.14 -4.68
N ILE A 395 17.35 -7.86 -4.63
CA ILE A 395 18.56 -7.31 -5.27
C ILE A 395 19.82 -8.00 -4.71
N ALA A 396 19.91 -8.13 -3.39
CA ALA A 396 21.02 -8.82 -2.74
C ALA A 396 21.09 -10.30 -3.14
N ALA A 397 19.95 -11.00 -3.16
CA ALA A 397 19.87 -12.40 -3.56
C ALA A 397 20.32 -12.61 -5.01
N ILE A 398 19.89 -11.76 -5.94
CA ILE A 398 20.34 -11.79 -7.34
C ILE A 398 21.85 -11.57 -7.43
N ALA A 399 22.39 -10.58 -6.72
CA ALA A 399 23.82 -10.29 -6.69
C ALA A 399 24.64 -11.47 -6.13
N ILE A 400 24.16 -12.13 -5.08
CA ILE A 400 24.76 -13.35 -4.52
C ILE A 400 24.76 -14.48 -5.56
N SER A 401 23.64 -14.70 -6.27
CA SER A 401 23.56 -15.70 -7.33
C SER A 401 24.53 -15.41 -8.48
N ARG A 402 24.66 -14.15 -8.89
CA ARG A 402 25.63 -13.72 -9.92
C ARG A 402 27.08 -13.94 -9.48
N TYR A 403 27.40 -13.61 -8.22
CA TYR A 403 28.71 -13.89 -7.62
C TYR A 403 29.01 -15.40 -7.64
N GLN A 404 28.03 -16.23 -7.24
CA GLN A 404 28.18 -17.68 -7.24
C GLN A 404 28.38 -18.26 -8.64
N LEU A 405 27.67 -17.75 -9.66
CA LEU A 405 27.88 -18.15 -11.05
C LEU A 405 29.30 -17.81 -11.54
N ARG A 406 29.85 -16.66 -11.14
CA ARG A 406 31.19 -16.22 -11.57
C ARG A 406 32.33 -16.92 -10.83
N HIS A 407 32.17 -17.13 -9.52
CA HIS A 407 33.26 -17.60 -8.64
C HIS A 407 33.10 -19.04 -8.17
N ALA A 408 32.01 -19.72 -8.52
CA ALA A 408 31.66 -21.08 -8.08
C ALA A 408 31.61 -21.25 -6.54
N ARG A 409 31.48 -20.15 -5.79
CA ARG A 409 31.36 -20.12 -4.32
C ARG A 409 30.45 -18.97 -3.90
N LEU A 410 29.85 -19.09 -2.72
CA LEU A 410 29.14 -17.97 -2.09
C LEU A 410 30.13 -16.87 -1.66
N PRO A 411 29.70 -15.60 -1.60
CA PRO A 411 30.50 -14.54 -0.99
C PRO A 411 30.68 -14.82 0.51
N ASP A 412 31.82 -14.43 1.07
CA ASP A 412 32.10 -14.59 2.50
C ASP A 412 31.32 -13.50 3.28
N THR A 413 31.17 -12.31 2.68
CA THR A 413 30.39 -11.18 3.22
C THR A 413 29.65 -10.43 2.11
N LEU A 414 28.64 -9.60 2.45
CA LEU A 414 27.99 -8.72 1.45
C LEU A 414 28.95 -7.69 0.83
N SER A 415 30.07 -7.37 1.49
CA SER A 415 31.05 -6.42 0.93
C SER A 415 31.73 -6.96 -0.32
N ASP A 416 31.81 -8.29 -0.46
CA ASP A 416 32.39 -8.95 -1.63
C ASP A 416 31.55 -8.75 -2.91
N LEU A 417 30.31 -8.28 -2.77
CA LEU A 417 29.41 -7.97 -3.89
C LEU A 417 29.69 -6.59 -4.50
N THR A 418 30.43 -5.72 -3.78
CA THR A 418 30.71 -4.34 -4.20
C THR A 418 32.15 -4.18 -4.69
N PRO A 419 32.42 -3.35 -5.72
CA PRO A 419 31.46 -2.61 -6.54
C PRO A 419 30.93 -3.42 -7.75
N GLU A 420 31.39 -4.67 -7.92
CA GLU A 420 31.22 -5.41 -9.18
C GLU A 420 29.77 -5.82 -9.46
N PHE A 421 29.06 -6.35 -8.46
CA PHE A 421 27.69 -6.81 -8.60
C PHE A 421 26.68 -5.78 -8.08
N LEU A 422 27.10 -4.91 -7.17
CA LEU A 422 26.28 -3.87 -6.56
C LEU A 422 27.05 -2.55 -6.42
N PRO A 423 26.41 -1.39 -6.66
CA PRO A 423 27.05 -0.08 -6.47
C PRO A 423 27.25 0.28 -4.99
N GLU A 424 26.37 -0.21 -4.11
CA GLU A 424 26.42 0.01 -2.66
C GLU A 424 25.89 -1.22 -1.93
N LEU A 425 26.14 -1.30 -0.61
CA LEU A 425 25.61 -2.39 0.19
C LEU A 425 24.07 -2.30 0.27
N PRO A 426 23.34 -3.41 0.09
CA PRO A 426 21.89 -3.44 0.24
C PRO A 426 21.46 -2.99 1.63
N VAL A 427 20.49 -2.08 1.70
CA VAL A 427 20.07 -1.42 2.94
C VAL A 427 18.83 -2.08 3.52
N ASP A 428 18.80 -2.25 4.84
CA ASP A 428 17.62 -2.59 5.62
C ASP A 428 16.82 -1.31 5.92
N PHE A 429 15.67 -1.12 5.27
CA PHE A 429 14.86 0.09 5.45
C PHE A 429 14.18 0.18 6.81
N TYR A 430 14.25 -0.85 7.67
CA TYR A 430 13.77 -0.72 9.05
C TYR A 430 14.72 0.11 9.92
N ASN A 431 16.04 -0.08 9.81
CA ASN A 431 17.02 0.58 10.68
C ASN A 431 18.06 1.43 9.93
N GLY A 432 18.14 1.35 8.60
CA GLY A 432 19.11 2.04 7.75
C GLY A 432 20.52 1.47 7.79
N GLN A 433 20.70 0.25 8.30
CA GLN A 433 21.96 -0.49 8.26
C GLN A 433 22.00 -1.43 7.05
N PRO A 434 23.17 -1.98 6.66
CA PRO A 434 23.20 -3.04 5.68
C PRO A 434 22.36 -4.26 6.08
N LEU A 435 21.78 -4.95 5.10
CA LEU A 435 21.11 -6.25 5.32
C LEU A 435 22.06 -7.25 5.99
N ARG A 436 21.48 -8.21 6.70
CA ARG A 436 22.24 -9.26 7.39
C ARG A 436 22.41 -10.46 6.50
N TYR A 437 23.63 -10.99 6.43
CA TYR A 437 23.99 -12.12 5.60
C TYR A 437 24.89 -13.09 6.35
N ARG A 438 24.65 -14.38 6.20
CA ARG A 438 25.50 -15.45 6.72
C ARG A 438 25.52 -16.64 5.76
N PRO A 439 26.66 -16.99 5.15
CA PRO A 439 26.79 -18.22 4.39
C PRO A 439 26.76 -19.42 5.33
N ALA A 440 26.29 -20.56 4.83
CA ALA A 440 26.30 -21.84 5.53
C ALA A 440 27.20 -22.84 4.80
N SER A 441 27.72 -23.83 5.54
CA SER A 441 28.66 -24.83 5.02
C SER A 441 28.03 -25.80 4.01
N ASP A 442 26.70 -25.88 3.96
CA ASP A 442 25.94 -26.70 3.02
C ASP A 442 25.69 -26.02 1.66
N GLY A 443 26.29 -24.84 1.44
CA GLY A 443 26.08 -24.04 0.23
C GLY A 443 24.80 -23.22 0.25
N SER A 444 24.04 -23.23 1.34
CA SER A 444 22.93 -22.29 1.57
C SER A 444 23.41 -20.99 2.23
N PHE A 445 22.51 -20.02 2.39
CA PHE A 445 22.78 -18.81 3.16
C PHE A 445 21.52 -18.34 3.89
N ILE A 446 21.71 -17.41 4.82
CA ILE A 446 20.64 -16.65 5.46
C ILE A 446 20.85 -15.19 5.06
N LEU A 447 19.79 -14.56 4.57
CA LEU A 447 19.76 -13.16 4.18
C LEU A 447 18.49 -12.55 4.76
N TYR A 448 18.59 -11.49 5.56
CA TYR A 448 17.43 -10.95 6.27
C TYR A 448 17.57 -9.49 6.68
N SER A 449 16.41 -8.91 7.02
CA SER A 449 16.25 -7.62 7.70
C SER A 449 15.72 -7.87 9.13
N VAL A 450 16.02 -6.93 10.04
CA VAL A 450 15.53 -6.97 11.45
C VAL A 450 14.01 -6.84 11.56
N GLY A 451 13.33 -6.45 10.48
CA GLY A 451 11.88 -6.36 10.45
C GLY A 451 11.28 -5.31 11.40
N ALA A 452 9.97 -5.43 11.64
CA ALA A 452 9.16 -4.36 12.24
C ALA A 452 9.34 -4.18 13.75
N ASN A 453 10.07 -5.08 14.43
CA ASN A 453 10.39 -4.92 15.85
C ASN A 453 11.73 -4.20 16.07
N PHE A 454 12.47 -3.89 14.98
CA PHE A 454 13.78 -3.22 14.97
C PHE A 454 14.88 -3.96 15.77
N ARG A 455 14.71 -5.25 16.01
CA ARG A 455 15.64 -6.08 16.77
C ARG A 455 16.14 -7.21 15.89
N ASP A 456 17.42 -7.51 16.00
CA ASP A 456 18.02 -8.64 15.30
C ASP A 456 17.64 -9.93 16.04
N ASP A 457 16.73 -10.71 15.45
CA ASP A 457 16.30 -12.01 15.96
C ASP A 457 17.03 -13.18 15.26
N GLY A 458 18.15 -12.90 14.59
CA GLY A 458 19.07 -13.90 14.04
C GLY A 458 18.64 -14.56 12.74
N GLY A 459 17.62 -14.04 12.07
CA GLY A 459 17.04 -14.54 10.83
C GLY A 459 16.14 -15.75 11.03
N ASP A 460 15.52 -15.89 12.21
CA ASP A 460 14.65 -17.04 12.53
C ASP A 460 13.31 -17.03 11.77
N GLY A 461 12.95 -15.84 11.27
CA GLY A 461 11.71 -15.57 10.57
C GLY A 461 10.61 -15.03 11.47
N THR A 462 10.64 -15.14 12.80
CA THR A 462 9.51 -14.76 13.67
C THR A 462 9.15 -13.28 13.53
N ASN A 463 10.13 -12.38 13.72
CA ASN A 463 9.95 -10.94 13.52
C ASN A 463 10.84 -10.37 12.41
N ASP A 464 11.91 -11.08 12.07
CA ASP A 464 12.81 -10.74 10.97
C ASP A 464 12.12 -10.96 9.62
N LEU A 465 12.50 -10.15 8.64
CA LEU A 465 12.07 -10.35 7.25
C LEU A 465 13.16 -11.12 6.50
N VAL A 466 12.94 -12.41 6.31
CA VAL A 466 13.97 -13.34 5.80
C VAL A 466 13.75 -13.63 4.31
N TRP A 467 14.83 -13.69 3.54
CA TRP A 467 14.84 -14.29 2.20
C TRP A 467 14.68 -15.81 2.34
N PRO A 468 13.52 -16.39 1.96
CA PRO A 468 13.18 -17.73 2.40
C PRO A 468 14.10 -18.80 1.81
N LYS A 469 14.45 -19.81 2.60
CA LYS A 469 15.12 -21.02 2.10
C LYS A 469 14.14 -21.90 1.31
N PRO A 470 14.53 -22.46 0.16
CA PRO A 470 13.65 -23.31 -0.63
C PRO A 470 13.39 -24.65 0.06
N ILE A 471 12.14 -25.10 0.02
CA ILE A 471 11.71 -26.45 0.35
C ILE A 471 11.36 -27.13 -0.97
N TRP A 472 12.06 -28.22 -1.26
CA TRP A 472 11.81 -29.11 -2.39
C TRP A 472 11.02 -30.32 -1.89
N SER A 473 9.94 -30.69 -2.57
CA SER A 473 9.24 -31.94 -2.26
C SER A 473 10.15 -33.15 -2.56
N ALA A 474 10.06 -34.20 -1.73
CA ALA A 474 10.96 -35.36 -1.76
C ALA A 474 11.03 -36.14 -3.10
N ASN A 475 10.18 -35.79 -4.08
CA ASN A 475 10.15 -36.39 -5.41
C ASN A 475 10.85 -35.55 -6.51
N THR A 476 11.46 -34.41 -6.18
CA THR A 476 12.03 -33.46 -7.19
C THR A 476 13.53 -33.62 -7.43
N SER A 477 14.19 -34.65 -6.91
CA SER A 477 15.56 -34.99 -7.33
C SER A 477 15.56 -35.62 -8.73
N LYS A 478 15.68 -34.80 -9.78
CA LYS A 478 16.17 -35.23 -11.09
C LYS A 478 17.10 -34.19 -11.70
#